data_AF-A0A0Q0XEZ1-F1
#
_entry.id   AF-A0A0Q0XEZ1-F1
#
_cell.length_a   1.000
_cell.length_b   1.000
_cell.length_c   1.000
_cell.angle_alpha   90.00
_cell.angle_beta   90.00
_cell.angle_gamma   90.00
#
_symmetry.space_group_name_H-M   'P 1'
#
loop_
_entity.id
_entity.type
_entity.pdbx_description
1 polymer ?
#
loop_
_entity_poly.entity_id
_entity_poly.type
_entity_poly.pdbx_seq_one_letter_code
_entity_poly.pdbx_strand_id
1 'polypeptide(L)'
;MTFDPDVLLAWLADRQGGSLASLYRTIAWYAGDRVDPTDLTRARRLVLTMNELGVLAVDWRQRQWEAQPSGLATLPGRESVALFTGVVREAQLEAAMGAGVRVVVHRNDSRGQLPMPSTWWLVYEDDQRLSAAAARGGLPLEPDAAVRRSATLRAVEPGRPAEPPGRQGPPMARWNRRTMTFQAADRRHLGDGLYQRETYGTAKEYLLCRGDRWFWTTPAEGRYLVGGETSQPLRWEFEEGKGDGAVGVLSVDSGMPLPLAHRRIAVLCTGLPPVLDRTPGQVMYDGVPRNVADRIATSLSSTLKVCA
;
A
#
# COMPACT_ATOMS: atom_id res chain seq x y z
N MET A 1 19.89 -2.42 21.91
CA MET A 1 19.70 -1.29 20.98
C MET A 1 18.21 -1.20 20.67
N THR A 2 17.59 -0.04 20.84
CA THR A 2 16.17 0.13 20.48
C THR A 2 16.06 0.18 18.96
N PHE A 3 15.19 -0.63 18.36
CA PHE A 3 14.95 -0.60 16.91
C PHE A 3 14.45 0.78 16.50
N ASP A 4 15.22 1.46 15.65
CA ASP A 4 14.91 2.76 15.06
C ASP A 4 14.62 2.59 13.56
N PRO A 5 13.37 2.77 13.12
CA PRO A 5 13.00 2.52 11.73
C PRO A 5 13.62 3.53 10.74
N ASP A 6 14.12 4.68 11.20
CA ASP A 6 14.78 5.65 10.33
C ASP A 6 16.24 5.23 10.02
N VAL A 7 16.88 4.49 10.92
CA VAL A 7 18.16 3.81 10.65
C VAL A 7 17.97 2.74 9.56
N LEU A 8 16.83 2.04 9.57
CA LEU A 8 16.49 1.10 8.50
C LEU A 8 16.33 1.82 7.16
N LEU A 9 15.71 3.01 7.12
CA LEU A 9 15.64 3.79 5.88
C LEU A 9 17.02 4.20 5.36
N ALA A 10 17.92 4.66 6.23
CA ALA A 10 19.30 4.98 5.84
C ALA A 10 19.99 3.75 5.22
N TRP A 11 19.85 2.58 5.85
CA TRP A 11 20.39 1.33 5.30
C TRP A 11 19.78 0.97 3.94
N LEU A 12 18.47 1.15 3.76
CA LEU A 12 17.81 0.94 2.46
C LEU A 12 18.35 1.92 1.40
N ALA A 13 18.63 3.16 1.79
CA ALA A 13 19.18 4.21 0.92
C ALA A 13 20.60 3.90 0.46
N ASP A 14 21.37 3.17 1.27
CA ASP A 14 22.72 2.73 0.91
C ASP A 14 22.68 1.45 0.08
N ARG A 15 21.80 0.51 0.44
CA ARG A 15 21.76 -0.81 -0.20
C ARG A 15 21.09 -0.79 -1.57
N GLN A 16 20.09 0.07 -1.79
CA GLN A 16 19.33 0.28 -3.03
C GLN A 16 18.51 -0.92 -3.54
N GLY A 17 18.86 -2.16 -3.20
CA GLY A 17 18.07 -3.33 -3.54
C GLY A 17 18.66 -4.65 -3.09
N GLY A 18 17.94 -5.75 -3.33
CA GLY A 18 18.42 -7.10 -3.10
C GLY A 18 17.30 -8.12 -2.93
N SER A 19 17.65 -9.29 -2.37
CA SER A 19 16.65 -10.35 -2.16
C SER A 19 15.75 -10.06 -0.96
N LEU A 20 14.47 -10.42 -1.07
CA LEU A 20 13.50 -10.33 0.02
C LEU A 20 13.91 -11.18 1.23
N ALA A 21 14.50 -12.34 0.99
CA ALA A 21 14.99 -13.21 2.07
C ALA A 21 16.07 -12.51 2.92
N SER A 22 16.97 -11.75 2.28
CA SER A 22 17.95 -10.95 3.00
C SER A 22 17.29 -9.82 3.77
N LEU A 23 16.35 -9.09 3.15
CA LEU A 23 15.64 -7.99 3.79
C LEU A 23 14.90 -8.44 5.05
N TYR A 24 14.14 -9.54 4.98
CA TYR A 24 13.42 -10.05 6.15
C TYR A 24 14.35 -10.44 7.28
N ARG A 25 15.49 -11.08 6.97
CA ARG A 25 16.49 -11.43 7.99
C ARG A 25 17.13 -10.20 8.60
N THR A 26 17.49 -9.19 7.79
CA THR A 26 18.05 -7.94 8.29
C THR A 26 17.07 -7.22 9.22
N ILE A 27 15.79 -7.12 8.84
CA ILE A 27 14.75 -6.52 9.68
C ILE A 27 14.58 -7.31 10.98
N ALA A 28 14.48 -8.64 10.90
CA ALA A 28 14.32 -9.49 12.09
C ALA A 28 15.52 -9.37 13.04
N TRP A 29 16.74 -9.42 12.49
CA TRP A 29 17.98 -9.22 13.25
C TRP A 29 18.02 -7.84 13.92
N TYR A 30 17.72 -6.77 13.17
CA TYR A 30 17.76 -5.41 13.68
C TYR A 30 16.67 -5.15 14.73
N ALA A 31 15.51 -5.80 14.58
CA ALA A 31 14.42 -5.73 15.53
C ALA A 31 14.70 -6.48 16.85
N GLY A 32 15.72 -7.35 16.87
CA GLY A 32 16.11 -8.14 18.04
C GLY A 32 14.94 -8.94 18.61
N ASP A 33 14.80 -8.94 19.94
CA ASP A 33 13.78 -9.68 20.70
C ASP A 33 12.32 -9.35 20.31
N ARG A 34 12.09 -8.31 19.50
CA ARG A 34 10.76 -7.97 18.98
C ARG A 34 10.30 -8.89 17.84
N VAL A 35 11.19 -9.69 17.28
CA VAL A 35 10.89 -10.64 16.20
C VAL A 35 11.59 -11.96 16.50
N ASP A 36 10.82 -13.03 16.64
CA ASP A 36 11.39 -14.37 16.61
C ASP A 36 12.03 -14.57 15.21
N PRO A 37 13.33 -14.90 15.10
CA PRO A 37 13.98 -15.13 13.81
C PRO A 37 13.30 -16.20 12.95
N THR A 38 12.52 -17.09 13.57
CA THR A 38 11.72 -18.12 12.90
C THR A 38 10.34 -17.62 12.45
N ASP A 39 9.79 -16.59 13.10
CA ASP A 39 8.53 -15.93 12.71
C ASP A 39 8.77 -14.56 12.05
N LEU A 40 8.98 -14.60 10.74
CA LEU A 40 9.18 -13.41 9.92
C LEU A 40 7.89 -12.64 9.62
N THR A 41 6.75 -12.94 10.26
CA THR A 41 5.45 -12.31 9.96
C THR A 41 5.48 -10.80 10.16
N ARG A 42 6.11 -10.32 11.25
CA ARG A 42 6.24 -8.88 11.53
C ARG A 42 7.13 -8.17 10.51
N ALA A 43 8.26 -8.78 10.13
CA ALA A 43 9.14 -8.24 9.10
C ALA A 43 8.46 -8.18 7.73
N ARG A 44 7.70 -9.23 7.36
CA ARG A 44 6.92 -9.26 6.12
C ARG A 44 5.86 -8.16 6.10
N ARG A 45 5.16 -7.91 7.21
CA ARG A 45 4.19 -6.83 7.33
C ARG A 45 4.86 -5.47 7.14
N LEU A 46 6.00 -5.23 7.79
CA LEU A 46 6.76 -3.98 7.63
C LEU A 46 7.16 -3.74 6.16
N VAL A 47 7.66 -4.77 5.46
CA VAL A 47 8.00 -4.68 4.03
C VAL A 47 6.77 -4.41 3.16
N LEU A 48 5.63 -5.06 3.45
CA LEU A 48 4.37 -4.80 2.74
C LEU A 48 3.96 -3.34 2.90
N THR A 49 3.98 -2.82 4.13
CA THR A 49 3.62 -1.41 4.40
C THR A 49 4.61 -0.44 3.76
N MET A 50 5.93 -0.69 3.80
CA MET A 50 6.92 0.14 3.08
C MET A 50 6.70 0.11 1.56
N ASN A 51 6.28 -1.02 1.01
CA ASN A 51 5.93 -1.14 -0.40
C ASN A 51 4.63 -0.40 -0.75
N GLU A 52 3.68 -0.32 0.18
CA GLU A 52 2.47 0.50 0.06
C GLU A 52 2.78 1.99 0.14
N LEU A 53 3.65 2.41 1.07
CA LEU A 53 4.12 3.78 1.21
C LEU A 53 4.99 4.26 0.03
N GLY A 54 5.37 3.36 -0.87
CA GLY A 54 6.24 3.68 -1.99
C GLY A 54 7.69 3.96 -1.57
N VAL A 55 8.10 3.47 -0.39
CA VAL A 55 9.51 3.44 0.04
C VAL A 55 10.25 2.34 -0.74
N LEU A 56 9.59 1.21 -0.97
CA LEU A 56 10.14 0.07 -1.70
C LEU A 56 9.27 -0.29 -2.90
N ALA A 57 9.89 -0.84 -3.94
CA ALA A 57 9.24 -1.71 -4.91
C ALA A 57 9.62 -3.15 -4.62
N VAL A 58 8.63 -4.05 -4.65
CA VAL A 58 8.84 -5.47 -4.40
C VAL A 58 8.35 -6.30 -5.58
N ASP A 59 9.27 -7.07 -6.17
CA ASP A 59 8.94 -8.16 -7.08
C ASP A 59 8.75 -9.45 -6.30
N TRP A 60 7.49 -9.78 -6.01
CA TRP A 60 7.11 -10.99 -5.27
C TRP A 60 7.42 -12.28 -6.03
N ARG A 61 7.48 -12.23 -7.36
CA ARG A 61 7.77 -13.39 -8.21
C ARG A 61 9.26 -13.69 -8.21
N GLN A 62 10.10 -12.68 -8.44
CA GLN A 62 11.56 -12.82 -8.42
C GLN A 62 12.14 -12.78 -7.01
N ARG A 63 11.31 -12.47 -6.01
CA ARG A 63 11.68 -12.30 -4.60
C ARG A 63 12.77 -11.25 -4.41
N GLN A 64 12.68 -10.16 -5.15
CA GLN A 64 13.59 -9.01 -5.08
C GLN A 64 12.87 -7.78 -4.55
N TRP A 65 13.64 -6.84 -4.03
CA TRP A 65 13.18 -5.51 -3.66
C TRP A 65 14.17 -4.46 -4.18
N GLU A 66 13.65 -3.25 -4.36
CA GLU A 66 14.39 -2.07 -4.77
C GLU A 66 13.92 -0.84 -3.96
N ALA A 67 14.87 -0.03 -3.52
CA ALA A 67 14.58 1.26 -2.90
C ALA A 67 13.97 2.21 -3.95
N GLN A 68 12.89 2.89 -3.61
CA GLN A 68 12.32 3.88 -4.51
C GLN A 68 13.10 5.19 -4.42
N PRO A 69 13.32 5.87 -5.55
CA PRO A 69 14.04 7.14 -5.56
C PRO A 69 13.29 8.19 -4.74
N SER A 70 14.04 9.07 -4.08
CA SER A 70 13.46 10.14 -3.30
C SER A 70 12.85 11.23 -4.18
N GLY A 71 11.77 11.84 -3.70
CA GLY A 71 11.10 12.96 -4.38
C GLY A 71 10.18 13.73 -3.44
N LEU A 72 9.56 14.80 -3.94
CA LEU A 72 8.55 15.57 -3.23
C LEU A 72 7.21 15.50 -3.96
N ALA A 73 6.12 15.37 -3.23
CA ALA A 73 4.78 15.43 -3.78
C ALA A 73 3.88 16.37 -2.97
N THR A 74 3.18 17.30 -3.58
CA THR A 74 2.21 18.13 -2.82
C THR A 74 1.05 17.28 -2.35
N LEU A 75 0.60 17.53 -1.12
CA LEU A 75 -0.52 16.80 -0.54
C LEU A 75 -1.84 17.41 -1.00
N PRO A 76 -2.83 16.60 -1.42
CA PRO A 76 -4.09 17.12 -1.89
C PRO A 76 -4.87 17.80 -0.76
N GLY A 77 -5.47 18.97 -1.06
CA GLY A 77 -6.23 19.75 -0.09
C GLY A 77 -5.38 20.43 1.00
N ARG A 78 -4.05 20.47 0.83
CA ARG A 78 -3.10 21.12 1.74
C ARG A 78 -2.13 22.00 0.98
N GLU A 79 -2.51 23.26 0.77
CA GLU A 79 -1.84 24.24 -0.10
C GLU A 79 -0.40 24.61 0.31
N SER A 80 0.03 24.20 1.51
CA SER A 80 1.36 24.57 2.06
C SER A 80 2.13 23.36 2.59
N VAL A 81 1.79 22.15 2.14
CA VAL A 81 2.44 20.91 2.61
C VAL A 81 2.78 19.99 1.44
N ALA A 82 4.04 19.54 1.40
CA ALA A 82 4.52 18.49 0.51
C ALA A 82 5.04 17.31 1.32
N LEU A 83 4.96 16.12 0.75
CA LEU A 83 5.42 14.86 1.29
C LEU A 83 6.74 14.47 0.64
N PHE A 84 7.71 14.09 1.47
CA PHE A 84 8.86 13.34 0.99
C PHE A 84 8.44 11.90 0.65
N THR A 85 8.75 11.47 -0.57
CA THR A 85 8.42 10.14 -1.09
C THR A 85 9.69 9.34 -1.34
N GLY A 86 9.57 8.00 -1.42
CA GLY A 86 10.71 7.11 -1.63
C GLY A 86 11.62 6.99 -0.41
N VAL A 87 12.87 6.58 -0.65
CA VAL A 87 13.90 6.49 0.39
C VAL A 87 14.69 7.80 0.43
N VAL A 88 14.40 8.65 1.41
CA VAL A 88 15.03 9.97 1.54
C VAL A 88 16.24 9.91 2.46
N ARG A 89 17.33 10.57 2.05
CA ARG A 89 18.56 10.69 2.85
C ARG A 89 18.52 11.94 3.72
N GLU A 90 19.16 11.88 4.89
CA GLU A 90 19.24 13.01 5.83
C GLU A 90 19.80 14.29 5.17
N ALA A 91 20.87 14.16 4.38
CA ALA A 91 21.44 15.28 3.63
C ALA A 91 20.45 15.94 2.66
N GLN A 92 19.49 15.19 2.10
CA GLN A 92 18.44 15.76 1.24
C GLN A 92 17.38 16.52 2.05
N LEU A 93 17.04 16.01 3.25
CA LEU A 93 16.14 16.71 4.17
C LEU A 93 16.75 18.03 4.62
N GLU A 94 18.03 18.01 5.02
CA GLU A 94 18.77 19.21 5.42
C GLU A 94 18.88 20.23 4.29
N ALA A 95 19.23 19.79 3.08
CA ALA A 95 19.34 20.68 1.92
C ALA A 95 18.00 21.30 1.51
N ALA A 96 16.88 20.59 1.71
CA ALA A 96 15.55 21.12 1.40
C ALA A 96 15.11 22.23 2.37
N MET A 97 15.61 22.24 3.61
CA MET A 97 15.30 23.31 4.58
C MET A 97 15.84 24.68 4.15
N GLY A 98 15.26 25.76 4.68
CA GLY A 98 15.67 27.13 4.37
C GLY A 98 14.65 28.17 4.86
N ALA A 99 14.86 29.43 4.52
CA ALA A 99 13.90 30.49 4.85
C ALA A 99 12.52 30.20 4.21
N GLY A 100 11.47 30.25 5.02
CA GLY A 100 10.08 29.97 4.61
C GLY A 100 9.76 28.50 4.36
N VAL A 101 10.65 27.58 4.76
CA VAL A 101 10.48 26.12 4.60
C VAL A 101 10.93 25.39 5.86
N ARG A 102 10.11 24.48 6.37
CA ARG A 102 10.47 23.63 7.52
C ARG A 102 10.06 22.18 7.30
N VAL A 103 10.83 21.25 7.84
CA VAL A 103 10.48 19.83 7.87
C VAL A 103 9.70 19.53 9.14
N VAL A 104 8.59 18.80 9.00
CA VAL A 104 7.80 18.23 10.08
C VAL A 104 7.92 16.72 10.02
N VAL A 105 8.32 16.12 11.13
CA VAL A 105 8.47 14.66 11.25
C VAL A 105 7.22 14.10 11.92
N HIS A 106 6.58 13.13 11.26
CA HIS A 106 5.50 12.34 11.85
C HIS A 106 6.00 10.93 12.14
N ARG A 107 6.07 10.58 13.42
CA ARG A 107 6.47 9.24 13.86
C ARG A 107 5.29 8.28 13.74
N ASN A 108 5.50 7.22 12.98
CA ASN A 108 4.49 6.22 12.69
C ASN A 108 4.54 5.09 13.74
N ASP A 109 4.14 5.43 14.97
CA ASP A 109 4.12 4.47 16.06
C ASP A 109 2.86 3.59 15.99
N SER A 110 3.04 2.27 16.11
CA SER A 110 1.95 1.30 16.15
C SER A 110 2.17 0.31 17.28
N ARG A 111 1.18 0.20 18.19
CA ARG A 111 1.26 -0.70 19.35
C ARG A 111 1.35 -2.16 18.89
N GLY A 112 2.30 -2.91 19.45
CA GLY A 112 2.45 -4.34 19.17
C GLY A 112 3.00 -4.69 17.77
N GLN A 113 3.38 -3.69 16.97
CA GLN A 113 4.00 -3.86 15.66
C GLN A 113 5.45 -3.37 15.69
N LEU A 114 6.23 -3.71 14.66
CA LEU A 114 7.50 -3.02 14.43
C LEU A 114 7.18 -1.56 14.09
N PRO A 115 7.88 -0.58 14.68
CA PRO A 115 7.64 0.81 14.36
C PRO A 115 7.94 1.04 12.88
N MET A 116 7.11 1.86 12.24
CA MET A 116 7.24 2.19 10.83
C MET A 116 8.20 3.38 10.68
N PRO A 117 8.89 3.51 9.54
CA PRO A 117 9.72 4.68 9.31
C PRO A 117 8.91 5.97 9.39
N SER A 118 9.57 7.03 9.83
CA SER A 118 8.95 8.34 9.96
C SER A 118 8.48 8.86 8.61
N THR A 119 7.37 9.61 8.63
CA THR A 119 6.92 10.37 7.46
C THR A 119 7.43 11.78 7.59
N TRP A 120 8.11 12.29 6.57
CA TRP A 120 8.59 13.66 6.54
C TRP A 120 7.69 14.51 5.65
N TRP A 121 7.21 15.62 6.20
CA TRP A 121 6.48 16.64 5.47
C TRP A 121 7.32 17.91 5.37
N LEU A 122 7.30 18.53 4.21
CA LEU A 122 7.87 19.83 3.96
C LEU A 122 6.73 20.86 4.01
N VAL A 123 6.75 21.72 5.01
CA VAL A 123 5.82 22.87 5.10
C VAL A 123 6.50 24.07 4.46
N TYR A 124 5.81 24.75 3.55
CA TYR A 124 6.34 25.86 2.76
C TYR A 124 5.35 27.02 2.71
N GLU A 125 5.85 28.25 2.57
CA GLU A 125 5.01 29.45 2.49
C GLU A 125 4.34 29.63 1.12
N ASP A 126 5.05 29.29 0.04
CA ASP A 126 4.59 29.45 -1.34
C ASP A 126 5.27 28.44 -2.29
N ASP A 127 4.74 28.32 -3.50
CA ASP A 127 5.22 27.38 -4.53
C ASP A 127 6.66 27.67 -5.00
N GLN A 128 7.12 28.92 -4.91
CA GLN A 128 8.49 29.29 -5.24
C GLN A 128 9.46 28.73 -4.20
N ARG A 129 9.08 28.79 -2.91
CA ARG A 129 9.84 28.18 -1.80
C ARG A 129 9.88 26.66 -1.92
N LEU A 130 8.76 26.02 -2.26
CA LEU A 130 8.69 24.58 -2.52
C LEU A 130 9.64 24.18 -3.66
N SER A 131 9.55 24.89 -4.79
CA SER A 131 10.39 24.62 -5.97
C SER A 131 11.87 24.80 -5.67
N ALA A 132 12.24 25.85 -4.94
CA ALA A 132 13.61 26.08 -4.53
C ALA A 132 14.12 25.01 -3.54
N ALA A 133 13.28 24.54 -2.61
CA ALA A 133 13.61 23.46 -1.69
C ALA A 133 13.83 22.13 -2.43
N ALA A 134 12.96 21.79 -3.38
CA ALA A 134 13.09 20.62 -4.23
C ALA A 134 14.41 20.64 -5.02
N ALA A 135 14.75 21.78 -5.63
CA ALA A 135 15.99 21.96 -6.37
C ALA A 135 17.24 21.80 -5.50
N ARG A 136 17.27 22.40 -4.29
CA ARG A 136 18.41 22.26 -3.36
C ARG A 136 18.62 20.82 -2.90
N GLY A 137 17.53 20.09 -2.62
CA GLY A 137 17.58 18.69 -2.21
C GLY A 137 17.83 17.69 -3.34
N GLY A 138 17.83 18.14 -4.60
CA GLY A 138 17.89 17.26 -5.77
C GLY A 138 16.67 16.34 -5.87
N LEU A 139 15.50 16.84 -5.48
CA LEU A 139 14.26 16.06 -5.36
C LEU A 139 13.31 16.42 -6.51
N PRO A 140 12.93 15.46 -7.37
CA PRO A 140 11.85 15.66 -8.33
C PRO A 140 10.56 16.07 -7.62
N LEU A 141 9.93 17.15 -8.09
CA LEU A 141 8.66 17.63 -7.57
C LEU A 141 7.50 17.09 -8.42
N GLU A 142 6.56 16.42 -7.76
CA GLU A 142 5.35 15.86 -8.35
C GLU A 142 4.10 16.51 -7.71
N PRO A 143 3.56 17.61 -8.25
CA PRO A 143 2.37 18.25 -7.68
C PRO A 143 1.18 17.28 -7.66
N ASP A 144 0.31 17.28 -6.67
CA ASP A 144 -0.95 16.52 -6.61
C ASP A 144 -0.83 15.05 -7.07
N ALA A 145 0.27 14.40 -6.69
CA ALA A 145 0.66 13.08 -7.20
C ALA A 145 -0.48 12.05 -7.00
N ALA A 146 -1.12 12.06 -5.82
CA ALA A 146 -2.25 11.18 -5.53
C ALA A 146 -3.44 11.42 -6.48
N VAL A 147 -3.79 12.68 -6.73
CA VAL A 147 -4.91 13.05 -7.62
C VAL A 147 -4.60 12.67 -9.06
N ARG A 148 -3.41 12.97 -9.57
CA ARG A 148 -3.04 12.59 -10.95
C ARG A 148 -2.96 11.08 -11.13
N ARG A 149 -2.32 10.36 -10.21
CA ARG A 149 -2.20 8.90 -10.30
C ARG A 149 -3.58 8.23 -10.19
N SER A 150 -4.47 8.74 -9.34
CA SER A 150 -5.86 8.25 -9.27
C SER A 150 -6.63 8.39 -10.59
N ALA A 151 -6.37 9.44 -11.38
CA ALA A 151 -7.01 9.66 -12.67
C ALA A 151 -6.58 8.63 -13.74
N THR A 152 -5.42 7.99 -13.54
CA THR A 152 -4.88 6.96 -14.44
C THR A 152 -5.25 5.53 -14.04
N LEU A 153 -5.99 5.36 -12.94
CA LEU A 153 -6.44 4.04 -12.50
C LEU A 153 -7.32 3.40 -13.57
N ARG A 154 -6.92 2.21 -13.99
CA ARG A 154 -7.71 1.37 -14.90
C ARG A 154 -8.64 0.47 -14.11
N ALA A 155 -9.75 0.10 -14.73
CA ALA A 155 -10.61 -0.93 -14.20
C ALA A 155 -9.78 -2.21 -13.92
N VAL A 156 -10.02 -2.85 -12.77
CA VAL A 156 -9.39 -4.14 -12.48
C VAL A 156 -9.97 -5.17 -13.45
N GLU A 157 -9.07 -5.82 -14.18
CA GLU A 157 -9.39 -6.84 -15.16
C GLU A 157 -8.72 -8.16 -14.79
N PRO A 158 -9.25 -9.31 -15.26
CA PRO A 158 -8.53 -10.57 -15.21
C PRO A 158 -7.13 -10.41 -15.81
N GLY A 159 -6.12 -11.00 -15.15
CA GLY A 159 -4.75 -10.98 -15.66
C GLY A 159 -4.57 -11.89 -16.87
N ARG A 160 -3.31 -12.27 -17.15
CA ARG A 160 -2.99 -13.14 -18.29
C ARG A 160 -3.71 -14.50 -18.18
N PRO A 161 -4.10 -15.12 -19.31
CA PRO A 161 -4.64 -16.47 -19.33
C PRO A 161 -3.74 -17.47 -18.58
N ALA A 162 -4.38 -18.41 -17.89
CA ALA A 162 -3.76 -19.49 -17.15
C ALA A 162 -4.32 -20.82 -17.67
N GLU A 163 -3.54 -21.87 -17.53
CA GLU A 163 -4.06 -23.22 -17.77
C GLU A 163 -5.05 -23.61 -16.66
N PRO A 164 -6.11 -24.37 -17.01
CA PRO A 164 -7.00 -24.92 -16.01
C PRO A 164 -6.22 -25.82 -15.04
N PRO A 165 -6.53 -25.77 -13.74
CA PRO A 165 -5.87 -26.59 -12.75
C PRO A 165 -6.17 -28.08 -12.98
N GLY A 166 -5.13 -28.91 -13.16
CA GLY A 166 -5.30 -30.35 -13.43
C GLY A 166 -5.96 -31.14 -12.30
N ARG A 167 -6.60 -32.29 -12.58
CA ARG A 167 -7.42 -32.99 -11.57
C ARG A 167 -6.63 -33.51 -10.34
N GLN A 168 -5.35 -33.82 -10.49
CA GLN A 168 -4.49 -34.40 -9.44
C GLN A 168 -3.45 -33.42 -8.86
N GLY A 169 -3.68 -32.11 -8.97
CA GLY A 169 -2.76 -31.09 -8.45
C GLY A 169 -2.85 -30.84 -6.94
N PRO A 170 -2.02 -29.91 -6.40
CA PRO A 170 -2.05 -29.50 -4.98
C PRO A 170 -3.45 -29.08 -4.52
N PRO A 171 -3.77 -29.18 -3.21
CA PRO A 171 -5.04 -28.70 -2.67
C PRO A 171 -5.37 -27.28 -3.11
N MET A 172 -6.65 -27.03 -3.40
CA MET A 172 -7.15 -25.73 -3.77
C MET A 172 -8.18 -25.25 -2.76
N ALA A 173 -8.20 -23.93 -2.56
CA ALA A 173 -9.22 -23.27 -1.80
C ALA A 173 -9.93 -22.23 -2.67
N ARG A 174 -11.25 -22.10 -2.54
CA ARG A 174 -12.07 -21.10 -3.21
C ARG A 174 -12.41 -19.99 -2.23
N TRP A 175 -12.33 -18.75 -2.70
CA TRP A 175 -12.76 -17.60 -1.93
C TRP A 175 -14.26 -17.65 -1.68
N ASN A 176 -14.64 -17.56 -0.41
CA ASN A 176 -16.03 -17.47 0.01
C ASN A 176 -16.33 -16.03 0.46
N ARG A 177 -17.17 -15.33 -0.31
CA ARG A 177 -17.57 -13.95 -0.04
C ARG A 177 -18.32 -13.78 1.29
N ARG A 178 -19.07 -14.79 1.73
CA ARG A 178 -19.85 -14.71 2.98
C ARG A 178 -18.95 -14.76 4.20
N THR A 179 -17.92 -15.61 4.16
CA THR A 179 -16.98 -15.77 5.29
C THR A 179 -15.74 -14.89 5.15
N MET A 180 -15.56 -14.23 4.01
CA MET A 180 -14.34 -13.47 3.66
C MET A 180 -13.06 -14.29 3.87
N THR A 181 -13.12 -15.58 3.54
CA THR A 181 -12.00 -16.52 3.69
C THR A 181 -11.91 -17.49 2.53
N PHE A 182 -10.73 -18.04 2.29
CA PHE A 182 -10.54 -19.16 1.38
C PHE A 182 -10.93 -20.46 2.08
N GLN A 183 -11.80 -21.26 1.45
CA GLN A 183 -12.28 -22.54 1.94
C GLN A 183 -11.90 -23.66 0.97
N ALA A 184 -11.68 -24.88 1.47
CA ALA A 184 -11.32 -26.02 0.63
C ALA A 184 -12.31 -26.19 -0.55
N ALA A 185 -11.78 -26.40 -1.75
CA ALA A 185 -12.55 -26.56 -2.98
C ALA A 185 -12.46 -28.00 -3.51
N ASP A 186 -13.60 -28.56 -3.95
CA ASP A 186 -13.61 -29.84 -4.66
C ASP A 186 -13.13 -29.64 -6.10
N ARG A 187 -11.95 -30.17 -6.42
CA ARG A 187 -11.33 -30.08 -7.75
C ARG A 187 -12.15 -30.74 -8.86
N ARG A 188 -13.09 -31.63 -8.52
CA ARG A 188 -13.99 -32.27 -9.49
C ARG A 188 -15.09 -31.32 -9.98
N HIS A 189 -15.35 -30.26 -9.22
CA HIS A 189 -16.46 -29.33 -9.44
C HIS A 189 -15.99 -27.88 -9.33
N LEU A 190 -14.98 -27.51 -10.12
CA LEU A 190 -14.50 -26.13 -10.19
C LEU A 190 -15.41 -25.33 -11.14
N GLY A 191 -16.09 -24.32 -10.60
CA GLY A 191 -16.84 -23.34 -11.38
C GLY A 191 -16.24 -21.94 -11.26
N ASP A 192 -16.99 -20.92 -11.67
CA ASP A 192 -16.57 -19.52 -11.58
C ASP A 192 -16.18 -19.10 -10.16
N GLY A 193 -15.10 -18.36 -10.02
CA GLY A 193 -14.66 -17.84 -8.73
C GLY A 193 -13.15 -17.62 -8.63
N LEU A 194 -12.75 -17.15 -7.46
CA LEU A 194 -11.36 -16.92 -7.11
C LEU A 194 -10.83 -18.12 -6.32
N TYR A 195 -9.70 -18.64 -6.75
CA TYR A 195 -9.05 -19.79 -6.14
C TYR A 195 -7.64 -19.46 -5.69
N GLN A 196 -7.20 -20.17 -4.67
CA GLN A 196 -5.85 -20.15 -4.13
C GLN A 196 -5.30 -21.57 -4.13
N ARG A 197 -4.01 -21.72 -4.47
CA ARG A 197 -3.26 -22.96 -4.25
C ARG A 197 -1.86 -22.65 -3.73
N GLU A 198 -1.31 -23.58 -2.97
CA GLU A 198 0.09 -23.54 -2.58
C GLU A 198 0.96 -24.28 -3.60
N THR A 199 2.06 -23.65 -3.98
CA THR A 199 3.05 -24.18 -4.92
C THR A 199 4.42 -24.07 -4.28
N TYR A 200 5.25 -25.11 -4.41
CA TYR A 200 6.61 -25.16 -3.85
C TYR A 200 6.71 -24.76 -2.36
N GLY A 201 5.84 -25.36 -1.53
CA GLY A 201 5.95 -25.38 -0.07
C GLY A 201 5.54 -24.10 0.69
N THR A 202 5.46 -22.93 0.04
CA THR A 202 5.04 -21.67 0.72
C THR A 202 4.46 -20.59 -0.20
N ALA A 203 4.66 -20.67 -1.52
CA ALA A 203 4.19 -19.64 -2.42
C ALA A 203 2.71 -19.86 -2.73
N LYS A 204 1.90 -18.81 -2.52
CA LYS A 204 0.46 -18.83 -2.82
C LYS A 204 0.22 -18.25 -4.19
N GLU A 205 -0.39 -19.06 -5.04
CA GLU A 205 -0.85 -18.69 -6.37
C GLU A 205 -2.35 -18.43 -6.34
N TYR A 206 -2.80 -17.44 -7.10
CA TYR A 206 -4.21 -17.07 -7.18
C TYR A 206 -4.69 -17.12 -8.62
N LEU A 207 -5.82 -17.78 -8.80
CA LEU A 207 -6.41 -18.08 -10.11
C LEU A 207 -7.87 -17.64 -10.11
N LEU A 208 -8.28 -16.94 -11.16
CA LEU A 208 -9.67 -16.59 -11.41
C LEU A 208 -10.24 -17.53 -12.47
N CYS A 209 -11.37 -18.18 -12.18
CA CYS A 209 -12.19 -18.88 -13.16
C CYS A 209 -13.40 -18.00 -13.52
N ARG A 210 -13.61 -17.73 -14.81
CA ARG A 210 -14.77 -16.97 -15.32
C ARG A 210 -15.21 -17.52 -16.67
N GLY A 211 -16.41 -18.10 -16.74
CA GLY A 211 -16.93 -18.74 -17.94
C GLY A 211 -15.99 -19.81 -18.46
N ASP A 212 -15.58 -20.73 -17.58
CA ASP A 212 -14.65 -21.85 -17.82
C ASP A 212 -13.24 -21.47 -18.30
N ARG A 213 -12.90 -20.17 -18.34
CA ARG A 213 -11.56 -19.68 -18.64
C ARG A 213 -10.84 -19.29 -17.36
N TRP A 214 -9.54 -19.58 -17.35
CA TRP A 214 -8.67 -19.38 -16.19
C TRP A 214 -7.69 -18.23 -16.44
N PHE A 215 -7.49 -17.43 -15.41
CA PHE A 215 -6.61 -16.25 -15.45
C PHE A 215 -5.77 -16.17 -14.18
N TRP A 216 -4.53 -15.69 -14.32
CA TRP A 216 -3.72 -15.30 -13.17
C TRP A 216 -4.24 -13.99 -12.56
N THR A 217 -4.19 -13.87 -11.24
CA THR A 217 -4.59 -12.66 -10.53
C THR A 217 -3.79 -12.50 -9.23
N THR A 218 -3.90 -11.33 -8.60
CA THR A 218 -3.52 -11.16 -7.18
C THR A 218 -4.72 -11.48 -6.26
N PRO A 219 -4.49 -11.73 -4.95
CA PRO A 219 -5.59 -11.96 -4.02
C PRO A 219 -6.53 -10.76 -3.89
N ALA A 220 -6.00 -9.54 -3.92
CA ALA A 220 -6.80 -8.33 -3.77
C ALA A 220 -7.66 -8.08 -5.02
N GLU A 221 -7.07 -8.04 -6.20
CA GLU A 221 -7.80 -7.84 -7.46
C GLU A 221 -8.83 -8.93 -7.69
N GLY A 222 -8.46 -10.19 -7.46
CA GLY A 222 -9.33 -11.34 -7.62
C GLY A 222 -10.59 -11.25 -6.77
N ARG A 223 -10.49 -10.69 -5.55
CA ARG A 223 -11.63 -10.51 -4.64
C ARG A 223 -12.64 -9.51 -5.20
N TYR A 224 -12.16 -8.40 -5.77
CA TYR A 224 -13.03 -7.43 -6.45
C TYR A 224 -13.65 -8.00 -7.73
N LEU A 225 -12.89 -8.78 -8.51
CA LEU A 225 -13.37 -9.44 -9.74
C LEU A 225 -14.49 -10.48 -9.50
N VAL A 226 -14.61 -11.02 -8.29
CA VAL A 226 -15.69 -11.95 -7.89
C VAL A 226 -16.68 -11.33 -6.90
N GLY A 227 -16.42 -10.11 -6.42
CA GLY A 227 -17.21 -9.42 -5.41
C GLY A 227 -18.55 -8.93 -5.93
N GLY A 228 -18.65 -8.64 -7.23
CA GLY A 228 -19.85 -8.10 -7.88
C GLY A 228 -20.19 -6.68 -7.40
N GLU A 229 -21.01 -5.98 -8.20
CA GLU A 229 -21.34 -4.56 -8.00
C GLU A 229 -22.08 -4.26 -6.68
N THR A 230 -22.67 -5.28 -6.04
CA THR A 230 -23.47 -5.11 -4.81
C THR A 230 -22.64 -5.07 -3.53
N SER A 231 -21.34 -5.36 -3.58
CA SER A 231 -20.48 -5.19 -2.41
C SER A 231 -20.14 -3.71 -2.21
N GLN A 232 -20.30 -3.20 -0.99
CA GLN A 232 -19.88 -1.84 -0.61
C GLN A 232 -18.69 -1.90 0.37
N PRO A 233 -17.54 -2.50 -0.01
CA PRO A 233 -16.41 -2.63 0.90
C PRO A 233 -15.71 -1.29 1.14
N LEU A 234 -16.02 -0.23 0.38
CA LEU A 234 -15.42 1.10 0.53
C LEU A 234 -16.43 2.09 1.11
N ARG A 235 -15.99 2.82 2.15
CA ARG A 235 -16.73 3.92 2.76
C ARG A 235 -15.85 5.15 2.84
N TRP A 236 -16.42 6.31 2.58
CA TRP A 236 -15.73 7.58 2.74
C TRP A 236 -16.51 8.47 3.70
N GLU A 237 -15.81 8.96 4.72
CA GLU A 237 -16.34 9.82 5.78
C GLU A 237 -15.60 11.15 5.73
N PHE A 238 -16.35 12.26 5.71
CA PHE A 238 -15.75 13.59 5.75
C PHE A 238 -15.08 13.81 7.11
N GLU A 239 -13.91 14.46 7.12
CA GLU A 239 -13.22 14.81 8.35
C GLU A 239 -13.20 16.33 8.53
N GLU A 240 -14.08 16.84 9.40
CA GLU A 240 -14.15 18.26 9.73
C GLU A 240 -12.83 18.78 10.33
N GLY A 241 -12.42 19.98 9.91
CA GLY A 241 -11.31 20.72 10.54
C GLY A 241 -9.91 20.44 9.99
N LYS A 242 -9.75 19.70 8.89
CA LYS A 242 -8.43 19.40 8.27
C LYS A 242 -8.12 20.12 6.94
N GLY A 243 -8.62 21.35 6.77
CA GLY A 243 -8.31 22.25 5.65
C GLY A 243 -9.50 22.58 4.75
N ASP A 244 -9.31 23.47 3.77
CA ASP A 244 -10.34 23.93 2.83
C ASP A 244 -10.68 22.90 1.73
N GLY A 245 -10.02 21.75 1.72
CA GLY A 245 -10.30 20.64 0.79
C GLY A 245 -11.27 19.61 1.39
N ALA A 246 -12.18 19.08 0.58
CA ALA A 246 -13.06 17.95 0.91
C ALA A 246 -12.27 16.63 1.06
N VAL A 247 -11.38 16.58 2.06
CA VAL A 247 -10.62 15.40 2.47
C VAL A 247 -11.38 14.65 3.56
N GLY A 248 -11.16 13.35 3.62
CA GLY A 248 -11.84 12.49 4.57
C GLY A 248 -11.07 11.20 4.81
N VAL A 249 -11.73 10.25 5.45
CA VAL A 249 -11.17 8.93 5.72
C VAL A 249 -11.80 7.92 4.78
N LEU A 250 -10.96 7.22 4.01
CA LEU A 250 -11.37 6.07 3.21
C LEU A 250 -11.22 4.79 4.04
N SER A 251 -12.33 4.19 4.43
CA SER A 251 -12.39 2.93 5.17
C SER A 251 -12.70 1.77 4.21
N VAL A 252 -11.95 0.68 4.34
CA VAL A 252 -12.06 -0.51 3.48
C VAL A 252 -12.19 -1.77 4.33
N ASP A 253 -13.14 -2.64 4.00
CA ASP A 253 -13.26 -3.95 4.67
C ASP A 253 -11.96 -4.76 4.52
N SER A 254 -11.40 -5.25 5.63
CA SER A 254 -10.14 -6.02 5.65
C SER A 254 -10.25 -7.36 4.90
N GLY A 255 -11.47 -7.89 4.76
CA GLY A 255 -11.81 -9.03 3.92
C GLY A 255 -11.70 -8.73 2.42
N MET A 256 -11.81 -7.46 2.01
CA MET A 256 -11.79 -6.98 0.63
C MET A 256 -10.72 -5.88 0.46
N PRO A 257 -9.45 -6.16 0.77
CA PRO A 257 -8.46 -5.11 0.90
C PRO A 257 -8.09 -4.57 -0.50
N LEU A 258 -7.79 -3.27 -0.58
CA LEU A 258 -7.44 -2.62 -1.85
C LEU A 258 -6.28 -3.34 -2.57
N PRO A 259 -6.25 -3.40 -3.91
CA PRO A 259 -5.05 -3.75 -4.65
C PRO A 259 -3.90 -2.76 -4.40
N LEU A 260 -2.65 -3.20 -4.63
CA LEU A 260 -1.47 -2.43 -4.26
C LEU A 260 -1.43 -1.04 -4.91
N ALA A 261 -1.82 -0.92 -6.18
CA ALA A 261 -1.85 0.37 -6.88
C ALA A 261 -2.80 1.37 -6.19
N HIS A 262 -3.98 0.90 -5.77
CA HIS A 262 -4.97 1.70 -5.05
C HIS A 262 -4.50 2.06 -3.64
N ARG A 263 -3.87 1.12 -2.91
CA ARG A 263 -3.26 1.41 -1.59
C ARG A 263 -2.23 2.52 -1.69
N ARG A 264 -1.32 2.43 -2.67
CA ARG A 264 -0.27 3.42 -2.92
C ARG A 264 -0.86 4.81 -3.13
N ILE A 265 -1.96 4.91 -3.88
CA ILE A 265 -2.64 6.19 -4.10
C ILE A 265 -3.30 6.71 -2.82
N ALA A 266 -3.97 5.84 -2.07
CA ALA A 266 -4.63 6.22 -0.82
C ALA A 266 -3.61 6.72 0.23
N VAL A 267 -2.51 6.00 0.46
CA VAL A 267 -1.47 6.44 1.40
C VAL A 267 -0.72 7.66 0.90
N LEU A 268 -0.55 7.86 -0.41
CA LEU A 268 0.10 9.05 -0.97
C LEU A 268 -0.64 10.35 -0.67
N CYS A 269 -1.92 10.28 -0.26
CA CYS A 269 -2.68 11.46 0.16
C CYS A 269 -2.16 12.08 1.47
N THR A 270 -1.41 11.33 2.28
CA THR A 270 -0.82 11.82 3.54
C THR A 270 0.61 11.37 3.79
N GLY A 271 1.08 10.32 3.12
CA GLY A 271 2.33 9.62 3.41
C GLY A 271 2.27 8.72 4.64
N LEU A 272 1.11 8.61 5.28
CA LEU A 272 0.94 7.82 6.50
C LEU A 272 0.54 6.37 6.18
N PRO A 273 0.98 5.40 7.00
CA PRO A 273 0.53 4.01 6.84
C PRO A 273 -0.98 3.90 7.14
N PRO A 274 -1.66 2.89 6.59
CA PRO A 274 -3.06 2.66 6.90
C PRO A 274 -3.26 2.30 8.39
N VAL A 275 -4.36 2.76 8.96
CA VAL A 275 -4.75 2.47 10.34
C VAL A 275 -5.57 1.18 10.37
N LEU A 276 -5.12 0.19 11.16
CA LEU A 276 -5.73 -1.14 11.24
C LEU A 276 -6.57 -1.38 12.50
N ASP A 277 -6.36 -0.59 13.56
CA ASP A 277 -6.86 -0.90 14.91
C ASP A 277 -8.00 0.02 15.37
N ARG A 278 -8.44 0.97 14.54
CA ARG A 278 -9.48 1.95 14.89
C ARG A 278 -10.89 1.39 14.79
N THR A 279 -11.13 0.46 13.86
CA THR A 279 -12.42 -0.23 13.73
C THR A 279 -12.18 -1.68 13.34
N PRO A 280 -12.66 -2.66 14.14
CA PRO A 280 -12.45 -4.07 13.86
C PRO A 280 -12.94 -4.44 12.46
N GLY A 281 -12.08 -5.11 11.69
CA GLY A 281 -12.42 -5.56 10.34
C GLY A 281 -12.28 -4.48 9.26
N GLN A 282 -11.75 -3.29 9.57
CA GLN A 282 -11.53 -2.23 8.58
C GLN A 282 -10.06 -1.79 8.52
N VAL A 283 -9.68 -1.32 7.34
CA VAL A 283 -8.40 -0.67 7.05
C VAL A 283 -8.73 0.76 6.65
N MET A 284 -8.17 1.75 7.34
CA MET A 284 -8.51 3.15 7.16
C MET A 284 -7.33 3.93 6.55
N TYR A 285 -7.62 4.79 5.59
CA TYR A 285 -6.67 5.68 4.93
C TYR A 285 -7.11 7.12 5.18
N ASP A 286 -6.33 7.86 5.95
CA ASP A 286 -6.64 9.24 6.33
C ASP A 286 -6.31 10.24 5.22
N GLY A 287 -7.01 11.38 5.21
CA GLY A 287 -6.73 12.52 4.34
C GLY A 287 -6.98 12.25 2.85
N VAL A 288 -7.77 11.23 2.51
CA VAL A 288 -8.11 10.88 1.13
C VAL A 288 -9.18 11.84 0.60
N PRO A 289 -8.92 12.59 -0.47
CA PRO A 289 -9.94 13.42 -1.12
C PRO A 289 -11.10 12.57 -1.66
N ARG A 290 -12.33 13.10 -1.61
CA ARG A 290 -13.51 12.37 -2.12
C ARG A 290 -13.36 11.91 -3.57
N ASN A 291 -12.87 12.79 -4.45
CA ASN A 291 -12.67 12.45 -5.86
C ASN A 291 -11.64 11.33 -6.08
N VAL A 292 -10.62 11.21 -5.21
CA VAL A 292 -9.66 10.10 -5.23
C VAL A 292 -10.33 8.82 -4.78
N ALA A 293 -11.13 8.86 -3.71
CA ALA A 293 -11.91 7.71 -3.23
C ALA A 293 -12.91 7.21 -4.29
N ASP A 294 -13.61 8.11 -4.98
CA ASP A 294 -14.54 7.78 -6.06
C ASP A 294 -13.83 7.07 -7.24
N ARG A 295 -12.65 7.57 -7.64
CA ARG A 295 -11.83 6.94 -8.70
C ARG A 295 -11.32 5.56 -8.29
N ILE A 296 -10.90 5.40 -7.03
CA ILE A 296 -10.52 4.10 -6.48
C ILE A 296 -11.71 3.14 -6.57
N ALA A 297 -12.89 3.51 -6.07
CA ALA A 297 -14.07 2.65 -6.10
C ALA A 297 -14.48 2.28 -7.54
N THR A 298 -14.52 3.27 -8.44
CA THR A 298 -14.87 3.09 -9.86
C THR A 298 -13.94 2.11 -10.54
N SER A 299 -12.62 2.26 -10.36
CA SER A 299 -11.63 1.36 -10.94
C SER A 299 -11.70 -0.07 -10.39
N LEU A 300 -12.32 -0.27 -9.22
CA LEU A 300 -12.56 -1.59 -8.64
C LEU A 300 -13.91 -2.20 -9.04
N SER A 301 -14.68 -1.52 -9.92
CA SER A 301 -16.07 -1.88 -10.25
C SER A 301 -16.94 -2.04 -8.98
N SER A 302 -16.70 -1.14 -8.01
CA SER A 302 -17.36 -1.13 -6.71
C SER A 302 -18.03 0.22 -6.48
N THR A 303 -19.02 0.28 -5.60
CA THR A 303 -19.65 1.53 -5.19
C THR A 303 -18.95 2.10 -3.96
N LEU A 304 -18.76 3.42 -3.92
CA LEU A 304 -18.34 4.13 -2.71
C LEU A 304 -19.55 4.52 -1.87
N LYS A 305 -19.59 4.11 -0.60
CA LYS A 305 -20.59 4.63 0.35
C LYS A 305 -20.07 5.92 0.96
N VAL A 306 -20.74 7.05 0.68
CA VAL A 306 -20.47 8.33 1.34
C VAL A 306 -21.27 8.38 2.63
N CYS A 307 -20.57 8.51 3.75
CA CYS A 307 -21.15 8.72 5.07
C CYS A 307 -21.11 10.21 5.40
N ALA A 308 -22.17 10.70 6.04
CA ALA A 308 -22.23 12.05 6.59
C ALA A 308 -21.43 12.14 7.89
#